data_AF-A0A520NSV7-F1
#
_entry.id   AF-A0A520NSV7-F1
#
_cell.length_a   1.000
_cell.length_b   1.000
_cell.length_c   1.000
_cell.angle_alpha   90.00
_cell.angle_beta   90.00
_cell.angle_gamma   90.00
#
_symmetry.space_group_name_H-M   'P 1'
#
loop_
_entity.id
_entity.type
_entity.pdbx_description
1 polymer ?
#
loop_
_entity_poly.entity_id
_entity_poly.type
_entity_poly.pdbx_seq_one_letter_code
_entity_poly.pdbx_strand_id
1 'polypeptide(L)'
;MHTDFLPTRKIPVSQLYAWNSRRTVPLEINLSHRGCVIRDRFSGAAFLASTDDQGYIRGATLFADTRDHLAHSILSEMTGCEWVNEYSDRWPLYRCWSEAERDAHAHDVAEDLAEDRAEAEGISIDEAFDIEYRAVYEMHPVTIADWQVAA
;
A
#
# COMPACT_ATOMS: atom_id res chain seq x y z
N MET A 1 -2.54 -9.22 -17.86
CA MET A 1 -1.55 -8.41 -17.12
C MET A 1 -2.25 -7.87 -15.90
N HIS A 2 -1.66 -8.02 -14.72
CA HIS A 2 -2.18 -7.42 -13.49
C HIS A 2 -1.48 -6.08 -13.28
N THR A 3 -2.21 -5.11 -12.75
CA THR A 3 -1.65 -3.83 -12.34
C THR A 3 -1.93 -3.66 -10.86
N ASP A 4 -0.88 -3.40 -10.11
CA ASP A 4 -0.96 -3.14 -8.69
C ASP A 4 -1.09 -1.63 -8.42
N PHE A 5 -1.85 -1.32 -7.38
CA PHE A 5 -2.14 0.01 -6.91
C PHE A 5 -1.84 0.10 -5.41
N LEU A 6 -1.23 1.20 -4.97
CA LEU A 6 -1.02 1.52 -3.56
C LEU A 6 -1.77 2.79 -3.18
N PRO A 7 -2.47 2.81 -2.03
CA PRO A 7 -3.10 4.02 -1.56
C PRO A 7 -2.06 5.01 -1.03
N THR A 8 -2.31 6.31 -1.16
CA THR A 8 -1.41 7.33 -0.60
C THR A 8 -1.63 7.60 0.89
N ARG A 9 -2.61 6.92 1.51
CA ARG A 9 -2.91 7.00 2.95
C ARG A 9 -3.58 5.72 3.44
N LYS A 10 -3.56 5.50 4.76
CA LYS A 10 -4.23 4.37 5.42
C LYS A 10 -5.74 4.51 5.32
N ILE A 11 -6.41 3.47 4.81
CA ILE A 11 -7.85 3.44 4.62
C ILE A 11 -8.41 2.24 5.38
N PRO A 12 -9.34 2.41 6.33
CA PRO A 12 -9.99 1.28 6.96
C PRO A 12 -10.96 0.64 5.97
N VAL A 13 -11.02 -0.71 5.94
CA VAL A 13 -11.94 -1.46 5.07
C VAL A 13 -13.40 -1.09 5.35
N SER A 14 -13.73 -0.67 6.57
CA SER A 14 -15.06 -0.14 6.94
C SER A 14 -15.50 1.04 6.06
N GLN A 15 -14.55 1.86 5.58
CA GLN A 15 -14.84 2.96 4.67
C GLN A 15 -15.37 2.48 3.32
N LEU A 16 -14.86 1.34 2.81
CA LEU A 16 -15.34 0.75 1.57
C LEU A 16 -16.82 0.36 1.68
N TYR A 17 -17.20 -0.25 2.79
CA TYR A 17 -18.58 -0.63 3.06
C TYR A 17 -19.49 0.59 3.23
N ALA A 18 -19.03 1.60 3.98
CA ALA A 18 -19.78 2.83 4.18
C ALA A 18 -20.05 3.55 2.86
N TRP A 19 -19.05 3.65 1.99
CA TRP A 19 -19.22 4.21 0.65
C TRP A 19 -20.16 3.38 -0.22
N ASN A 20 -19.97 2.05 -0.23
CA ASN A 20 -20.76 1.17 -1.09
C ASN A 20 -22.26 1.16 -0.71
N SER A 21 -22.57 1.27 0.58
CA SER A 21 -23.94 1.33 1.09
C SER A 21 -24.73 2.56 0.61
N ARG A 22 -24.04 3.61 0.17
CA ARG A 22 -24.64 4.87 -0.29
C ARG A 22 -24.83 4.93 -1.80
N ARG A 23 -24.39 3.90 -2.55
CA ARG A 23 -24.52 3.85 -4.01
C ARG A 23 -25.90 3.41 -4.43
N THR A 24 -26.40 4.04 -5.49
CA THR A 24 -27.60 3.58 -6.20
C THR A 24 -27.45 2.16 -6.73
N VAL A 25 -26.23 1.79 -7.15
CA VAL A 25 -25.86 0.43 -7.58
C VAL A 25 -24.63 0.00 -6.79
N PRO A 26 -24.79 -0.82 -5.75
CA PRO A 26 -23.67 -1.30 -4.95
C PRO A 26 -22.75 -2.24 -5.74
N LEU A 27 -21.45 -2.14 -5.47
CA LEU A 27 -20.45 -3.12 -5.84
C LEU A 27 -20.64 -4.41 -5.03
N GLU A 28 -20.21 -5.53 -5.62
CA GLU A 28 -20.08 -6.78 -4.90
C GLU A 28 -18.76 -6.77 -4.12
N ILE A 29 -18.85 -6.78 -2.79
CA ILE A 29 -17.70 -6.76 -1.88
C ILE A 29 -17.69 -8.04 -1.06
N ASN A 30 -16.62 -8.82 -1.16
CA ASN A 30 -16.44 -10.08 -0.44
C ASN A 30 -15.11 -10.08 0.32
N LEU A 31 -15.19 -10.05 1.66
CA LEU A 31 -14.02 -10.05 2.53
C LEU A 31 -13.66 -11.48 2.94
N SER A 32 -12.37 -11.78 2.89
CA SER A 32 -11.79 -13.03 3.31
C SER A 32 -10.48 -12.78 4.06
N HIS A 33 -9.89 -13.85 4.60
CA HIS A 33 -8.55 -13.80 5.19
C HIS A 33 -7.44 -13.35 4.23
N ARG A 34 -7.70 -13.34 2.91
CA ARG A 34 -6.74 -12.89 1.88
C ARG A 34 -6.94 -11.45 1.44
N GLY A 35 -7.88 -10.74 2.07
CA GLY A 35 -8.31 -9.41 1.68
C GLY A 35 -9.71 -9.37 1.10
N CYS A 36 -10.00 -8.29 0.39
CA CYS A 36 -11.32 -7.87 -0.03
C CYS A 36 -11.45 -7.90 -1.56
N VAL A 37 -12.24 -8.83 -2.08
CA VAL A 37 -12.58 -8.88 -3.51
C VAL A 37 -13.71 -7.89 -3.79
N ILE A 38 -13.48 -6.96 -4.72
CA ILE A 38 -14.43 -5.94 -5.14
C ILE A 38 -14.75 -6.15 -6.61
N ARG A 39 -16.04 -6.22 -6.97
CA ARG A 39 -16.47 -6.38 -8.37
C ARG A 39 -17.51 -5.34 -8.73
N ASP A 40 -17.25 -4.64 -9.81
CA ASP A 40 -18.22 -3.79 -10.49
C ASP A 40 -18.83 -4.54 -11.67
N ARG A 41 -20.11 -4.89 -11.54
CA ARG A 41 -20.84 -5.63 -12.57
C ARG A 41 -21.11 -4.80 -13.83
N PHE A 42 -21.08 -3.47 -13.73
CA PHE A 42 -21.38 -2.60 -14.87
C PHE A 42 -20.14 -2.38 -15.75
N SER A 43 -19.00 -2.07 -15.14
CA SER A 43 -17.74 -1.91 -15.88
C SER A 43 -17.01 -3.23 -16.16
N GLY A 44 -17.35 -4.30 -15.45
CA GLY A 44 -16.61 -5.56 -15.47
C GLY A 44 -15.30 -5.51 -14.68
N ALA A 45 -14.99 -4.40 -14.00
CA ALA A 45 -13.79 -4.27 -13.20
C ALA A 45 -13.86 -5.16 -11.96
N ALA A 46 -12.74 -5.83 -11.66
CA ALA A 46 -12.59 -6.66 -10.47
C ALA A 46 -11.23 -6.41 -9.83
N PHE A 47 -11.24 -6.24 -8.52
CA PHE A 47 -10.07 -5.93 -7.71
C PHE A 47 -9.92 -6.94 -6.58
N LEU A 48 -8.68 -7.20 -6.19
CA LEU A 48 -8.35 -7.72 -4.87
C LEU A 48 -7.66 -6.62 -4.08
N ALA A 49 -8.37 -6.04 -3.11
CA ALA A 49 -7.78 -5.14 -2.14
C ALA A 49 -7.13 -5.97 -1.02
N SER A 50 -5.82 -5.91 -0.87
CA SER A 50 -5.12 -6.54 0.24
C SER A 50 -5.38 -5.76 1.53
N THR A 51 -5.50 -6.49 2.64
CA THR A 51 -5.77 -5.90 3.95
C THR A 51 -4.76 -6.42 4.97
N ASP A 52 -4.39 -5.58 5.94
CA ASP A 52 -3.64 -6.03 7.10
C ASP A 52 -4.54 -6.62 8.19
N ASP A 53 -3.91 -7.15 9.24
CA ASP A 53 -4.59 -7.75 10.41
C ASP A 53 -5.43 -6.74 11.21
N GLN A 54 -5.19 -5.44 11.01
CA GLN A 54 -5.95 -4.37 11.64
C GLN A 54 -7.15 -3.92 10.78
N GLY A 55 -7.36 -4.52 9.61
CA GLY A 55 -8.47 -4.20 8.71
C GLY A 55 -8.27 -2.94 7.88
N TYR A 56 -7.01 -2.58 7.59
CA TYR A 56 -6.68 -1.48 6.68
C TYR A 56 -6.22 -1.99 5.33
N ILE A 57 -6.55 -1.23 4.29
CA ILE A 57 -6.17 -1.55 2.91
C ILE A 57 -4.68 -1.25 2.71
N ARG A 58 -3.95 -2.20 2.14
CA ARG A 58 -2.51 -2.10 1.83
C ARG A 58 -2.20 -1.90 0.36
N GLY A 59 -3.09 -2.35 -0.50
CA GLY A 59 -2.97 -2.24 -1.94
C GLY A 59 -4.18 -2.82 -2.63
N ALA A 60 -4.22 -2.68 -3.95
CA ALA A 60 -5.24 -3.32 -4.77
C ALA A 60 -4.61 -3.85 -6.05
N THR A 61 -4.98 -5.07 -6.43
CA THR A 61 -4.57 -5.68 -7.71
C THR A 61 -5.77 -5.71 -8.64
N LEU A 62 -5.64 -5.13 -9.84
CA LEU A 62 -6.65 -5.21 -10.88
C LEU A 62 -6.57 -6.55 -11.63
N PHE A 63 -7.70 -7.26 -11.71
CA PHE A 63 -7.77 -8.56 -12.39
C PHE A 63 -8.05 -8.48 -13.90
N ALA A 64 -8.43 -7.32 -14.42
CA ALA A 64 -8.87 -7.17 -15.82
C ALA A 64 -7.80 -6.49 -16.70
N ASP A 65 -7.71 -6.92 -17.96
CA ASP A 65 -6.72 -6.44 -18.95
C ASP A 65 -6.97 -5.02 -19.49
N THR A 66 -7.94 -4.25 -18.98
CA THR A 66 -8.19 -2.92 -19.54
C THR A 66 -8.66 -1.86 -18.52
N ARG A 67 -8.01 -0.69 -18.65
CA ARG A 67 -8.32 0.66 -18.14
C ARG A 67 -7.84 0.98 -16.71
N ASP A 68 -6.52 1.10 -16.53
CA ASP A 68 -5.87 1.63 -15.31
C ASP A 68 -6.49 2.94 -14.82
N HIS A 69 -6.90 3.83 -15.74
CA HIS A 69 -7.56 5.10 -15.39
C HIS A 69 -8.95 4.89 -14.74
N LEU A 70 -9.70 3.88 -15.18
CA LEU A 70 -11.00 3.53 -14.57
C LEU A 70 -10.77 2.89 -13.20
N ALA A 71 -9.75 2.03 -13.08
CA ALA A 71 -9.33 1.45 -11.82
C ALA A 71 -8.94 2.54 -10.79
N HIS A 72 -8.09 3.48 -11.17
CA HIS A 72 -7.74 4.63 -10.35
C HIS A 72 -8.98 5.42 -9.92
N SER A 73 -9.90 5.68 -10.84
CA SER A 73 -11.11 6.48 -10.55
C SER A 73 -12.00 5.77 -9.52
N ILE A 74 -12.26 4.48 -9.69
CA ILE A 74 -13.09 3.68 -8.78
C ILE A 74 -12.42 3.60 -7.39
N LEU A 75 -11.12 3.26 -7.34
CA LEU A 75 -10.39 3.17 -6.08
C LEU A 75 -10.37 4.51 -5.34
N SER A 76 -10.13 5.61 -6.07
CA SER A 76 -10.11 6.95 -5.47
C SER A 76 -11.47 7.39 -4.96
N GLU A 77 -12.55 7.11 -5.70
CA GLU A 77 -13.91 7.43 -5.27
C GLU A 77 -14.31 6.62 -4.03
N MET A 78 -13.99 5.32 -4.01
CA MET A 78 -14.26 4.40 -2.89
C MET A 78 -13.58 4.82 -1.59
N THR A 79 -12.36 5.31 -1.70
CA THR A 79 -11.44 5.50 -0.56
C THR A 79 -11.23 6.98 -0.22
N GLY A 80 -11.73 7.87 -1.08
CA GLY A 80 -11.53 9.31 -1.01
C GLY A 80 -10.06 9.74 -1.04
N CYS A 81 -9.15 8.87 -1.49
CA CYS A 81 -7.71 9.13 -1.51
C CYS A 81 -7.13 8.93 -2.91
N GLU A 82 -5.93 9.47 -3.12
CA GLU A 82 -5.17 9.19 -4.33
C GLU A 82 -4.57 7.78 -4.26
N TRP A 83 -4.43 7.14 -5.42
CA TRP A 83 -3.75 5.86 -5.58
C TRP A 83 -2.62 6.03 -6.58
N VAL A 84 -1.49 5.36 -6.33
CA VAL A 84 -0.37 5.26 -7.27
C VAL A 84 -0.34 3.86 -7.86
N ASN A 85 0.02 3.72 -9.14
CA ASN A 85 0.22 2.42 -9.77
C ASN A 85 1.71 2.04 -9.81
N GLU A 86 2.00 0.76 -10.04
CA GLU A 86 3.36 0.22 -10.05
C GLU A 86 4.31 0.88 -11.07
N TYR A 87 3.75 1.54 -12.08
CA TYR A 87 4.51 2.25 -13.12
C TYR A 87 4.82 3.71 -12.76
N SER A 88 4.40 4.19 -11.58
CA SER A 88 4.67 5.54 -11.13
C SER A 88 6.03 5.66 -10.43
N ASP A 89 6.78 6.72 -10.72
CA ASP A 89 8.00 7.07 -9.97
C ASP A 89 7.75 7.29 -8.47
N ARG A 90 6.49 7.55 -8.10
CA ARG A 90 6.05 7.71 -6.71
C ARG A 90 5.76 6.37 -6.02
N TRP A 91 5.70 5.26 -6.75
CA TRP A 91 5.36 3.94 -6.21
C TRP A 91 6.18 3.54 -4.96
N PRO A 92 7.51 3.72 -4.92
CA PRO A 92 8.31 3.34 -3.76
C PRO A 92 7.95 4.11 -2.48
N LEU A 93 7.31 5.28 -2.62
CA LEU A 93 7.01 6.17 -1.50
C LEU A 93 5.76 5.76 -0.72
N TYR A 94 4.90 4.89 -1.28
CA TYR A 94 3.54 4.66 -0.77
C TYR A 94 3.28 3.21 -0.39
N ARG A 95 4.14 2.61 0.43
CA ARG A 95 3.94 1.25 0.94
C ARG A 95 2.86 1.13 2.04
N CYS A 96 2.25 2.25 2.48
CA CYS A 96 1.26 2.31 3.54
C CYS A 96 1.66 1.50 4.79
N TRP A 97 2.93 1.57 5.17
CA TRP A 97 3.46 0.93 6.36
C TRP A 97 3.13 1.74 7.61
N SER A 98 2.86 1.02 8.70
CA SER A 98 2.98 1.56 10.04
C SER A 98 4.44 1.89 10.35
N GLU A 99 4.66 2.73 11.37
CA GLU A 99 6.01 3.06 11.83
C GLU A 99 6.81 1.79 12.20
N ALA A 100 6.18 0.82 12.86
CA ALA A 100 6.82 -0.45 13.21
C ALA A 100 7.21 -1.30 11.99
N GLU A 101 6.39 -1.31 10.95
CA GLU A 101 6.72 -2.04 9.72
C GLU A 101 7.81 -1.33 8.91
N ARG A 102 7.83 0.00 8.95
CA ARG A 102 8.90 0.80 8.34
C ARG A 102 10.23 0.57 9.04
N ASP A 103 10.24 0.61 10.38
CA ASP A 103 11.41 0.33 11.22
C ASP A 103 11.93 -1.09 10.98
N ALA A 104 11.06 -2.10 11.06
CA ALA A 104 11.43 -3.48 10.79
C ALA A 104 11.99 -3.69 9.38
N HIS A 105 11.36 -3.10 8.35
CA HIS A 105 11.86 -3.19 6.99
C HIS A 105 13.22 -2.52 6.80
N ALA A 106 13.40 -1.33 7.36
CA ALA A 106 14.68 -0.62 7.30
C ALA A 106 15.79 -1.39 8.01
N HIS A 107 15.45 -2.04 9.13
CA HIS A 107 16.38 -2.90 9.86
C HIS A 107 16.78 -4.13 9.04
N ASP A 108 15.81 -4.89 8.52
CA ASP A 108 16.06 -6.10 7.72
C ASP A 108 16.94 -5.79 6.49
N VAL A 109 16.62 -4.73 5.75
CA VAL A 109 17.41 -4.34 4.56
C VAL A 109 18.80 -3.84 4.95
N ALA A 110 18.92 -3.10 6.06
CA ALA A 110 20.22 -2.63 6.53
C ALA A 110 21.12 -3.79 6.98
N GLU A 111 20.57 -4.82 7.65
CA GLU A 111 21.32 -6.04 7.98
C GLU A 111 21.85 -6.74 6.72
N ASP A 112 21.00 -6.84 5.69
CA ASP A 112 21.38 -7.47 4.41
C ASP A 112 22.45 -6.70 3.64
N LEU A 113 22.50 -5.36 3.76
CA LEU A 113 23.38 -4.50 2.95
C LEU A 113 24.63 -4.01 3.69
N ALA A 114 24.67 -4.07 5.02
CA ALA A 114 25.75 -3.48 5.82
C ALA A 114 27.12 -4.12 5.52
N GLU A 115 27.18 -5.44 5.32
CA GLU A 115 28.43 -6.14 5.02
C GLU A 115 29.04 -5.66 3.68
N ASP A 116 28.22 -5.61 2.63
CA ASP A 116 28.63 -5.18 1.29
C ASP A 116 29.14 -3.73 1.30
N ARG A 117 28.43 -2.82 2.00
CA ARG A 117 28.87 -1.43 2.12
C ARG A 117 30.14 -1.30 2.96
N ALA A 118 30.24 -2.01 4.07
CA ALA A 118 31.42 -1.98 4.94
C ALA A 118 32.69 -2.40 4.17
N GLU A 119 32.58 -3.43 3.32
CA GLU A 119 33.67 -3.84 2.43
C GLU A 119 33.98 -2.77 1.37
N ALA A 120 32.95 -2.26 0.69
CA ALA A 120 33.11 -1.32 -0.42
C ALA A 120 33.70 0.03 0.01
N GLU A 121 33.31 0.53 1.18
CA GLU A 121 33.70 1.85 1.68
C GLU A 121 34.82 1.79 2.71
N GLY A 122 35.20 0.59 3.20
CA GLY A 122 36.24 0.41 4.20
C GLY A 122 35.87 0.96 5.58
N ILE A 123 34.57 0.95 5.91
CA ILE A 123 34.00 1.43 7.17
C ILE A 123 33.61 0.25 8.08
N SER A 124 33.23 0.54 9.32
CA SER A 124 32.73 -0.51 10.22
C SER A 124 31.34 -0.99 9.80
N ILE A 125 31.00 -2.25 10.09
CA ILE A 125 29.66 -2.81 9.83
C ILE A 125 28.59 -1.99 10.55
N ASP A 126 28.83 -1.57 11.79
CA ASP A 126 27.89 -0.74 12.57
C ASP A 126 27.63 0.62 11.87
N GLU A 127 28.67 1.24 11.31
CA GLU A 127 28.53 2.50 10.56
C GLU A 127 27.81 2.29 9.22
N ALA A 128 28.12 1.19 8.52
CA ALA A 128 27.44 0.83 7.27
C ALA A 128 25.95 0.55 7.50
N PHE A 129 25.61 -0.16 8.58
CA PHE A 129 24.25 -0.43 9.01
C PHE A 129 23.49 0.88 9.28
N ASP A 130 24.05 1.80 10.08
CA ASP A 130 23.40 3.07 10.38
C ASP A 130 23.11 3.91 9.13
N ILE A 131 24.00 3.86 8.12
CA ILE A 131 23.82 4.54 6.84
C ILE A 131 22.69 3.91 6.04
N GLU A 132 22.71 2.59 5.85
CA GLU A 132 21.68 1.87 5.08
C GLU A 132 20.32 1.96 5.77
N TYR A 133 20.27 1.78 7.08
CA TYR A 133 19.07 1.92 7.88
C TYR A 133 18.44 3.30 7.65
N ARG A 134 19.21 4.39 7.79
CA ARG A 134 18.68 5.75 7.56
C ARG A 134 18.23 5.96 6.13
N ALA A 135 18.99 5.48 5.15
CA ALA A 135 18.62 5.61 3.74
C ALA A 135 17.30 4.91 3.44
N VAL A 136 17.14 3.65 3.86
CA VAL A 136 15.91 2.87 3.66
C VAL A 136 14.74 3.46 4.45
N TYR A 137 14.98 3.82 5.70
CA TYR A 137 13.98 4.43 6.56
C TYR A 137 13.47 5.74 5.95
N GLU A 138 14.34 6.63 5.46
CA GLU A 138 13.97 7.91 4.83
C GLU A 138 13.27 7.76 3.47
N MET A 139 13.61 6.72 2.70
CA MET A 139 12.96 6.44 1.41
C MET A 139 11.46 6.10 1.54
N HIS A 140 11.04 5.61 2.69
CA HIS A 140 9.66 5.19 2.95
C HIS A 140 8.98 6.12 3.97
N PRO A 141 8.64 7.37 3.62
CA PRO A 141 8.04 8.30 4.56
C PRO A 141 6.73 7.71 5.11
N VAL A 142 6.58 7.71 6.45
CA VAL A 142 5.28 7.45 7.08
C VAL A 142 4.33 8.55 6.65
N THR A 143 3.56 8.27 5.61
CA THR A 143 2.50 9.15 5.11
C THR A 143 1.20 8.98 5.90
N ILE A 144 1.23 8.12 6.91
CA ILE A 144 0.09 7.78 7.75
C ILE A 144 0.40 8.27 9.16
N ALA A 145 0.17 9.56 9.40
CA ALA A 145 -0.07 9.99 10.78
C ALA A 145 -1.27 9.17 11.30
N ASP A 146 -1.15 8.62 12.52
CA ASP A 146 -2.21 7.87 13.20
C ASP A 146 -3.51 8.69 13.28
N TRP A 147 -4.33 8.63 12.23
CA TRP A 147 -5.70 9.10 12.30
C TRP A 147 -6.48 8.02 13.03
N GLN A 148 -6.70 8.27 14.33
CA GLN A 148 -7.73 7.60 15.11
C GLN A 148 -9.03 7.63 14.30
N VAL A 149 -9.41 6.48 13.75
CA VAL A 149 -10.76 6.29 13.23
C VAL A 149 -11.65 6.27 14.47
N ALA A 150 -12.46 7.31 14.64
CA ALA A 150 -13.44 7.36 15.71
C ALA A 150 -14.29 6.09 15.66
N ALA A 151 -14.39 5.41 16.81
CA ALA A 151 -15.21 4.21 17.02
C ALA A 151 -16.71 4.51 16.87
#